data_AF-A0A3P6NMU0-F1
#
_entry.id   AF-A0A3P6NMU0-F1
#
_cell.length_a   1.000
_cell.length_b   1.000
_cell.length_c   1.000
_cell.angle_alpha   90.00
_cell.angle_beta   90.00
_cell.angle_gamma   90.00
#
_symmetry.space_group_name_H-M   'P 1'
#
loop_
_entity.id
_entity.type
_entity.pdbx_description
1 polymer ?
#
loop_
_entity_poly.entity_id
_entity_poly.type
_entity_poly.pdbx_seq_one_letter_code
_entity_poly.pdbx_strand_id
1 'polypeptide(L)'
;MVTNAPFDCSENAMCLQAMDSSHVALVSLKLEVGLFETYRCDRTINLGMSLANMAKALKCANNDDTCLIRYEENDADSITFTFEDTKRGKAQDVTVKMMDLDNEHLGIPDQDY
;
A
#
# COMPACT_ATOMS: atom_id res chain seq x y z
N MET A 1 -11.20 12.09 8.64
CA MET A 1 -11.01 10.69 8.18
C MET A 1 -9.97 10.67 7.08
N VAL A 2 -9.10 9.66 7.01
CA VAL A 2 -8.16 9.49 5.89
C VAL A 2 -8.86 8.71 4.77
N THR A 3 -8.95 9.28 3.58
CA THR A 3 -9.63 8.67 2.42
C THR A 3 -8.66 8.15 1.38
N ASN A 4 -7.57 8.88 1.19
CA ASN A 4 -6.53 8.62 0.21
C ASN A 4 -5.19 8.76 0.91
N ALA A 5 -4.20 7.97 0.53
CA ALA A 5 -2.89 8.06 1.13
C ALA A 5 -1.78 7.65 0.14
N PRO A 6 -0.62 8.32 0.21
CA PRO A 6 0.58 7.84 -0.45
C PRO A 6 1.13 6.60 0.26
N PHE A 7 1.52 5.59 -0.51
CA PHE A 7 2.37 4.49 -0.04
C PHE A 7 3.77 4.65 -0.62
N ASP A 8 4.72 5.03 0.22
CA ASP A 8 6.13 5.18 -0.15
C ASP A 8 6.83 3.83 -0.05
N CYS A 9 7.17 3.26 -1.20
CA CYS A 9 7.88 1.99 -1.30
C CYS A 9 9.34 2.25 -1.60
N SER A 10 10.23 1.64 -0.82
CA SER A 10 11.68 1.70 -0.97
C SER A 10 12.26 0.30 -0.85
N GLU A 11 13.56 0.13 -1.11
CA GLU A 11 14.25 -1.15 -0.94
C GLU A 11 14.12 -1.76 0.48
N ASN A 12 13.80 -0.95 1.51
CA ASN A 12 13.83 -1.35 2.91
C ASN A 12 12.45 -1.45 3.58
N ALA A 13 11.43 -0.76 3.05
CA ALA A 13 10.10 -0.73 3.64
C ALA A 13 9.05 -0.18 2.67
N MET A 14 7.80 -0.53 2.95
CA MET A 14 6.60 0.16 2.48
C MET A 14 6.02 1.00 3.63
N CYS A 15 5.90 2.31 3.42
CA CYS A 15 5.46 3.25 4.44
C CYS A 15 4.20 4.00 3.99
N LEU A 16 3.40 4.46 4.94
CA LEU A 16 2.31 5.38 4.72
C LEU A 16 2.28 6.38 5.87
N GLN A 17 2.16 7.66 5.54
CA GLN A 17 1.88 8.72 6.50
C GLN A 17 0.78 9.61 5.94
N ALA A 18 -0.30 9.79 6.70
CA ALA A 18 -1.42 10.60 6.26
C ALA A 18 -2.15 11.22 7.45
N MET A 19 -2.57 12.47 7.29
CA MET A 19 -3.46 13.15 8.24
C MET A 19 -4.92 12.95 7.86
N ASP A 20 -5.77 12.95 8.87
CA ASP A 20 -7.20 13.04 8.65
C ASP A 20 -7.58 14.43 8.10
N SER A 21 -8.73 14.55 7.45
CA SER A 21 -9.25 15.81 6.89
C SER A 21 -9.26 17.02 7.84
N SER A 22 -9.29 16.81 9.17
CA SER A 22 -9.23 17.89 10.16
C SER A 22 -7.82 18.28 10.60
N HIS A 23 -6.79 17.55 10.13
CA HIS A 23 -5.39 17.70 10.53
C HIS A 23 -5.14 17.54 12.04
N VAL A 24 -5.97 16.73 12.71
CA VAL A 24 -5.86 16.48 14.16
C VAL A 24 -5.23 15.11 14.44
N ALA A 25 -5.53 14.12 13.61
CA ALA A 25 -5.04 12.76 13.76
C ALA A 25 -4.09 12.39 12.63
N LEU A 26 -2.90 11.91 13.01
CA LEU A 26 -1.90 11.36 12.11
C LEU A 26 -1.95 9.84 12.14
N VAL A 27 -1.95 9.22 10.96
CA VAL A 27 -1.71 7.79 10.80
C VAL A 27 -0.31 7.61 10.23
N SER A 28 0.49 6.78 10.87
CA SER A 28 1.80 6.36 10.38
C SER A 28 1.87 4.84 10.40
N LEU A 29 2.20 4.24 9.26
CA LEU A 29 2.37 2.82 9.05
C LEU A 29 3.75 2.59 8.42
N LYS A 30 4.48 1.61 8.95
CA LYS A 30 5.73 1.14 8.37
C LYS A 30 5.71 -0.39 8.33
N LEU A 31 5.77 -0.93 7.13
CA LEU A 31 5.92 -2.36 6.88
C LEU A 31 7.36 -2.61 6.42
N GLU A 32 8.18 -3.14 7.32
CA GLU A 32 9.56 -3.49 6.99
C GLU A 32 9.60 -4.70 6.07
N VAL A 33 10.62 -4.79 5.21
CA VAL A 33 10.75 -5.89 4.23
C VAL A 33 10.70 -7.28 4.85
N GLY A 34 11.14 -7.43 6.11
CA GLY A 34 11.09 -8.70 6.84
C GLY A 34 9.68 -9.19 7.18
N LEU A 35 8.64 -8.34 7.01
CA LEU A 35 7.24 -8.73 7.17
C LEU A 35 6.65 -9.38 5.92
N PHE A 36 7.35 -9.34 4.78
CA PHE A 36 6.91 -9.93 3.52
C PHE A 36 7.65 -11.24 3.25
N GLU A 37 6.96 -12.22 2.68
CA GLU A 37 7.60 -13.44 2.19
C GLU A 37 8.56 -13.15 1.02
N THR A 38 8.19 -12.21 0.16
CA THR A 38 9.04 -11.70 -0.91
C THR A 38 8.77 -10.22 -1.09
N TYR A 39 9.83 -9.44 -1.24
CA TYR A 39 9.75 -8.00 -1.50
C TYR A 39 10.83 -7.59 -2.50
N ARG A 40 10.46 -6.79 -3.49
CA ARG A 40 11.38 -6.18 -4.45
C ARG A 40 10.88 -4.81 -4.84
N CYS A 41 11.72 -3.80 -4.67
CA CYS A 41 11.46 -2.42 -5.05
C CYS A 41 12.76 -1.81 -5.58
N ASP A 42 12.98 -1.86 -6.90
CA ASP A 42 14.27 -1.49 -7.52
C ASP A 42 14.54 0.02 -7.50
N ARG A 43 13.49 0.83 -7.34
CA ARG A 43 13.55 2.28 -7.22
C ARG A 43 12.50 2.70 -6.22
N THR A 44 12.79 3.76 -5.47
CA THR A 44 11.79 4.33 -4.57
C THR A 44 10.63 4.87 -5.39
N ILE A 45 9.41 4.45 -5.07
CA ILE A 45 8.17 4.82 -5.76
C ILE A 45 7.12 5.27 -4.75
N ASN A 46 6.29 6.23 -5.15
CA ASN A 46 5.13 6.66 -4.39
C ASN A 46 3.87 6.14 -5.07
N LEU A 47 3.05 5.41 -4.32
CA LEU A 47 1.83 4.79 -4.81
C LEU A 47 0.62 5.49 -4.18
N GLY A 48 0.04 6.45 -4.88
CA GLY A 48 -1.15 7.18 -4.41
C GLY A 48 -2.41 6.34 -4.57
N MET A 49 -3.01 5.93 -3.44
CA MET A 49 -4.16 5.02 -3.45
C MET A 49 -5.37 5.57 -2.71
N SER A 50 -6.56 5.29 -3.25
CA SER A 50 -7.81 5.41 -2.49
C SER A 50 -7.92 4.22 -1.54
N LEU A 51 -7.92 4.49 -0.23
CA LEU A 51 -8.05 3.45 0.80
C LEU A 51 -9.37 2.69 0.68
N ALA A 52 -10.43 3.37 0.19
CA ALA A 52 -11.71 2.73 -0.07
C ALA A 52 -11.65 1.71 -1.21
N ASN A 53 -10.92 2.01 -2.30
CA ASN A 53 -10.76 1.08 -3.43
C ASN A 53 -9.81 -0.06 -3.08
N MET A 54 -8.70 0.23 -2.38
CA MET A 54 -7.80 -0.78 -1.84
C MET A 54 -8.56 -1.76 -0.92
N ALA A 55 -9.39 -1.25 0.00
CA ALA A 55 -10.20 -2.11 0.88
C ALA A 55 -11.21 -2.96 0.11
N LYS A 56 -11.76 -2.48 -1.02
CA LYS A 56 -12.62 -3.29 -1.89
C LYS A 56 -11.84 -4.38 -2.60
N ALA A 57 -10.63 -4.08 -3.09
CA ALA A 57 -9.76 -5.07 -3.73
C ALA A 57 -9.36 -6.18 -2.74
N LEU A 58 -8.96 -5.81 -1.52
CA LEU A 58 -8.61 -6.77 -0.46
C LEU A 58 -9.78 -7.68 -0.04
N LYS A 59 -11.03 -7.23 -0.19
CA LYS A 59 -12.21 -8.07 0.08
C LYS A 59 -12.43 -9.18 -0.95
N CYS A 60 -11.69 -9.20 -2.06
CA CYS A 60 -11.70 -10.31 -3.01
C CYS A 60 -10.86 -11.50 -2.53
N ALA A 61 -10.00 -11.31 -1.54
CA ALA A 61 -9.17 -12.37 -0.95
C ALA A 61 -9.93 -13.15 0.13
N ASN A 62 -9.64 -14.44 0.24
CA ASN A 62 -9.91 -15.20 1.45
C ASN A 62 -8.80 -14.95 2.49
N ASN A 63 -9.09 -15.25 3.76
CA ASN A 63 -8.15 -15.01 4.86
C ASN A 63 -6.83 -15.83 4.74
N ASP A 64 -6.85 -16.94 4.02
CA ASP A 64 -5.71 -17.84 3.85
C ASP A 64 -4.99 -17.63 2.50
N ASP A 65 -5.46 -16.70 1.66
CA ASP A 65 -4.85 -16.47 0.35
C ASP A 65 -3.56 -15.65 0.49
N THR A 66 -2.59 -15.91 -0.38
CA THR A 66 -1.44 -15.00 -0.50
C THR A 66 -1.88 -13.76 -1.27
N CYS A 67 -1.34 -12.59 -0.91
CA CYS A 67 -1.59 -11.34 -1.60
C CYS A 67 -0.28 -10.77 -2.12
N LEU A 68 -0.13 -10.71 -3.44
CA LEU A 68 0.97 -10.04 -4.11
C LEU A 68 0.51 -8.66 -4.62
N ILE A 69 1.27 -7.62 -4.31
CA ILE A 69 1.05 -6.26 -4.82
C ILE A 69 2.08 -5.99 -5.90
N ARG A 70 1.64 -5.61 -7.11
CA ARG A 70 2.50 -5.34 -8.25
C ARG A 70 2.21 -3.96 -8.84
N TYR A 71 3.28 -3.24 -9.12
CA TYR A 71 3.29 -2.01 -9.89
C TYR A 71 4.27 -2.19 -11.05
N GLU A 72 3.90 -1.75 -12.25
CA GLU A 72 4.74 -1.82 -13.44
C GLU A 72 4.86 -0.42 -14.06
N GLU A 73 6.08 0.04 -14.35
CA GLU A 73 6.30 1.38 -14.93
C GLU A 73 5.61 1.57 -16.29
N ASN A 74 5.33 0.46 -17.02
CA ASN A 74 4.61 0.50 -18.28
C ASN A 74 3.10 0.74 -18.11
N ASP A 75 2.54 0.45 -16.94
CA ASP A 75 1.14 0.70 -16.55
C ASP A 75 1.11 1.61 -15.31
N ALA A 76 1.79 2.75 -15.44
CA ALA A 76 2.08 3.67 -14.33
C ALA A 76 0.85 4.36 -13.71
N ASP A 77 -0.38 4.02 -14.11
CA ASP A 77 -1.62 4.56 -13.54
C ASP A 77 -2.40 3.51 -12.71
N SER A 78 -1.83 2.32 -12.52
CA SER A 78 -2.53 1.20 -11.88
C SER A 78 -1.62 0.34 -10.98
N ILE A 79 -2.24 -0.33 -10.02
CA ILE A 79 -1.63 -1.35 -9.16
C ILE A 79 -2.47 -2.61 -9.27
N THR A 80 -1.82 -3.76 -9.37
CA THR A 80 -2.49 -5.06 -9.39
C THR A 80 -2.27 -5.80 -8.07
N PHE A 81 -3.38 -6.25 -7.49
CA PHE A 81 -3.38 -7.20 -6.38
C PHE A 81 -3.66 -8.59 -6.95
N THR A 82 -2.72 -9.52 -6.79
CA THR A 82 -2.90 -10.93 -7.15
C THR A 82 -3.16 -11.72 -5.87
N PHE A 83 -4.32 -12.36 -5.78
CA PHE A 83 -4.69 -13.24 -4.68
C PHE A 83 -4.59 -14.69 -5.12
N GLU A 84 -3.83 -15.52 -4.40
CA GLU A 84 -3.64 -16.94 -4.75
C GLU A 84 -4.03 -17.86 -3.60
N ASP A 85 -4.96 -18.78 -3.88
CA ASP A 85 -5.30 -19.90 -3.01
C ASP A 85 -4.25 -21.00 -3.20
N THR A 86 -3.31 -21.09 -2.26
CA THR A 86 -2.21 -22.07 -2.28
C THR A 86 -2.68 -23.52 -2.23
N LYS A 87 -3.91 -23.79 -1.75
CA LYS A 87 -4.48 -25.14 -1.65
C LYS A 87 -5.13 -25.57 -2.97
N ARG A 88 -5.71 -24.63 -3.71
CA ARG A 88 -6.46 -24.91 -4.96
C ARG A 88 -5.70 -24.50 -6.22
N GLY A 89 -4.59 -23.77 -6.10
CA GLY A 89 -3.80 -23.27 -7.22
C GLY A 89 -4.57 -22.29 -8.11
N LYS A 90 -5.52 -21.55 -7.53
CA LYS A 90 -6.31 -20.55 -8.25
C LYS A 90 -5.80 -19.16 -7.90
N ALA A 91 -5.52 -18.36 -8.92
CA ALA A 91 -5.14 -16.96 -8.78
C ALA A 91 -6.21 -16.03 -9.34
N GLN A 92 -6.35 -14.85 -8.73
CA GLN A 92 -7.22 -13.78 -9.18
C GLN A 92 -6.47 -12.45 -9.13
N ASP A 93 -6.53 -11.69 -10.23
CA ASP A 93 -5.98 -10.34 -10.31
C ASP A 93 -7.09 -9.29 -10.11
N VAL A 94 -6.79 -8.27 -9.32
CA VAL A 94 -7.63 -7.08 -9.11
C VAL A 94 -6.79 -5.84 -9.35
N THR A 95 -7.09 -5.11 -10.42
CA THR A 95 -6.39 -3.87 -10.77
C THR A 95 -7.12 -2.65 -10.21
N VAL A 96 -6.39 -1.78 -9.51
CA VAL A 96 -6.88 -0.54 -8.92
C VAL A 96 -6.17 0.63 -9.57
N LYS A 97 -6.93 1.63 -10.03
CA LYS A 97 -6.35 2.88 -10.55
C LYS A 97 -5.75 3.70 -9.42
N MET A 98 -4.54 4.18 -9.66
CA MET A 98 -3.84 5.11 -8.79
C MET A 98 -4.38 6.52 -8.94
N MET A 99 -3.98 7.38 -8.01
CA MET A 99 -4.27 8.80 -8.03
C MET A 99 -2.99 9.56 -7.80
N ASP A 100 -2.89 10.74 -8.40
CA ASP A 100 -1.83 11.68 -8.07
C ASP A 100 -2.13 12.31 -6.71
N LEU A 101 -1.18 12.24 -5.78
CA LEU A 101 -1.30 12.74 -4.42
C LEU A 101 -0.04 13.52 -4.07
N ASP A 102 -0.23 14.68 -3.46
CA ASP A 102 0.87 15.44 -2.89
C ASP A 102 1.51 14.65 -1.74
N ASN A 103 2.83 14.45 -1.83
CA ASN A 103 3.57 13.71 -0.83
C ASN A 103 4.13 14.67 0.24
N GLU A 104 3.42 14.81 1.36
CA GLU A 104 3.87 15.60 2.51
C GLU A 104 4.25 14.67 3.68
N HIS A 105 5.55 14.50 3.89
CA HIS A 105 6.07 13.82 5.08
C HIS A 105 6.20 14.80 6.25
N LEU A 106 5.56 14.48 7.37
CA LEU A 106 5.69 15.20 8.62
C LEU A 106 6.78 14.56 9.49
N GLY A 107 7.71 15.38 9.96
CA GLY A 107 8.66 14.97 11.00
C GLY A 107 7.91 14.71 12.30
N ILE A 108 7.90 13.45 12.76
CA ILE A 108 7.34 13.08 14.07
C ILE A 108 8.47 13.26 15.09
N PRO A 109 8.34 14.18 16.07
CA PRO A 109 9.35 14.35 17.11
C PRO A 109 9.27 13.20 18.12
N ASP A 110 10.43 12.75 18.60
CA ASP A 110 10.50 11.86 19.76
C ASP A 110 10.06 12.62 21.02
N GLN A 111 9.10 12.07 21.76
CA GLN A 111 8.66 12.59 23.06
C GLN A 111 8.64 11.46 24.08
N ASP A 112 9.27 11.69 25.23
CA ASP A 112 9.09 10.85 26.41
C ASP A 112 7.72 11.16 27.05
N TYR A 113 6.90 10.13 27.24
CA TYR A 113 5.55 10.20 27.84
C TYR A 113 5.52 9.70 29.29
#